data_AF-A0A5N6RJ61-F1
#
_entry.id   AF-A0A5N6RJ61-F1
#
_cell.length_a   1.000
_cell.length_b   1.000
_cell.length_c   1.000
_cell.angle_alpha   90.00
_cell.angle_beta   90.00
_cell.angle_gamma   90.00
#
_symmetry.space_group_name_H-M   'P 1'
#
loop_
_entity.id
_entity.type
_entity.pdbx_description
1 polymer ?
#
loop_
_entity_poly.entity_id
_entity_poly.type
_entity_poly.pdbx_seq_one_letter_code
_entity_poly.pdbx_strand_id
1 'polypeptide(L)'
;MARGILSLSLSALIVVAFAHQSCSAEDDSHICPASSCGNIRNISYPFRLKSDSEHCGDPRYILSCENNQTVLYLNGARYHVQEINYNYNYTIRLVYPGILNDTDSTVDPLYPLDFTNISSGDPYYPSYVYNFDLVLPYVVLVNCEKPVNSRRYLDISTCINSSLSHSKRYTYILLGPIWDLEDLCQVEQISLTSWSHQYVDDFRNMSCTNIRNELLRGFELSWYRAYCGSCRSYDDCYLDDGVNQVVCDPYALVDMLHGIYRRKVSMILYISKSCFKDIR
;
A
#
# COMPACT_ATOMS: atom_id res chain seq x y z
N MET A 1 51.02 -58.23 24.01
CA MET A 1 50.70 -57.21 22.97
C MET A 1 49.21 -57.14 22.61
N ALA A 2 48.42 -58.21 22.69
CA ALA A 2 46.99 -58.19 22.32
C ALA A 2 46.06 -57.35 23.24
N ARG A 3 46.37 -57.21 24.54
CA ARG A 3 45.52 -56.48 25.50
C ARG A 3 45.52 -54.97 25.33
N GLY A 4 46.61 -54.36 24.86
CA GLY A 4 46.70 -52.91 24.62
C GLY A 4 46.03 -52.46 23.32
N ILE A 5 45.84 -53.38 22.37
CA ILE A 5 45.17 -53.10 21.09
C ILE A 5 43.65 -53.03 21.29
N LEU A 6 43.11 -53.92 22.13
CA LEU A 6 41.68 -53.95 22.50
C LEU A 6 41.23 -52.69 23.26
N SER A 7 42.08 -52.12 24.11
CA SER A 7 41.76 -50.88 24.83
C SER A 7 41.74 -49.66 23.91
N LEU A 8 42.68 -49.59 22.95
CA LEU A 8 42.76 -48.51 21.96
C LEU A 8 41.59 -48.56 20.97
N SER A 9 41.17 -49.75 20.54
CA SER A 9 40.01 -49.92 19.67
C SER A 9 38.70 -49.55 20.37
N LEU A 10 38.57 -49.86 21.67
CA LEU A 10 37.37 -49.52 22.44
C LEU A 10 37.28 -48.00 22.67
N SER A 11 38.39 -47.34 23.00
CA SER A 11 38.42 -45.88 23.10
C SER A 11 38.12 -45.17 21.78
N ALA A 12 38.62 -45.70 20.65
CA ALA A 12 38.34 -45.14 19.34
C ALA A 12 36.85 -45.28 18.95
N LEU A 13 36.25 -46.45 19.22
CA LEU A 13 34.81 -46.67 19.00
C LEU A 13 33.93 -45.77 19.88
N ILE A 14 34.34 -45.52 21.13
CA ILE A 14 33.63 -44.62 22.04
C ILE A 14 33.72 -43.17 21.54
N VAL A 15 34.89 -42.70 21.10
CA VAL A 15 35.05 -41.35 20.53
C VAL A 15 34.24 -41.19 19.24
N VAL A 16 34.20 -42.20 18.37
CA VAL A 16 33.37 -42.18 17.15
C VAL A 16 31.88 -42.20 17.49
N ALA A 17 31.46 -42.96 18.52
CA ALA A 17 30.07 -42.98 18.97
C ALA A 17 29.63 -41.64 19.58
N PHE A 18 30.47 -41.00 20.39
CA PHE A 18 30.20 -39.65 20.93
C PHE A 18 30.27 -38.56 19.84
N ALA A 19 31.15 -38.69 18.84
CA ALA A 19 31.20 -37.79 17.69
C ALA A 19 29.95 -37.91 16.80
N HIS A 20 29.41 -39.12 16.64
CA HIS A 20 28.14 -39.33 15.93
C HIS A 20 26.91 -38.80 16.69
N GLN A 21 26.96 -38.74 18.03
CA GLN A 21 25.90 -38.13 18.85
C GLN A 21 25.99 -36.60 18.93
N SER A 22 27.09 -36.00 18.47
CA SER A 22 27.31 -34.54 18.50
C SER A 22 27.02 -33.86 17.16
N CYS A 23 26.56 -34.58 16.14
CA CYS A 23 26.13 -34.04 14.86
C CYS A 23 24.65 -34.33 14.65
N SER A 24 23.80 -33.49 15.25
CA SER A 24 22.45 -33.10 14.82
C SER A 24 21.76 -32.37 15.98
N ALA A 25 22.32 -31.22 16.37
CA ALA A 25 21.43 -30.11 16.62
C ALA A 25 21.25 -29.46 15.24
N GLU A 26 20.16 -29.77 14.54
CA GLU A 26 19.68 -28.86 13.51
C GLU A 26 19.57 -27.50 14.20
N ASP A 27 20.34 -26.56 13.71
CA ASP A 27 20.29 -25.19 14.18
C ASP A 27 18.89 -24.65 13.82
N ASP A 28 17.98 -24.68 14.78
CA ASP A 28 16.61 -24.13 14.70
C ASP A 28 16.62 -22.60 14.44
N SER A 29 17.81 -22.00 14.32
CA SER A 29 18.09 -20.58 14.12
C SER A 29 17.62 -20.00 12.78
N HIS A 30 17.12 -20.84 11.85
CA HIS A 30 16.67 -20.41 10.52
C HIS A 30 15.17 -20.54 10.28
N ILE A 31 14.40 -21.02 11.26
CA ILE A 31 12.94 -21.08 11.12
C ILE A 31 12.37 -19.70 11.43
N CYS A 32 11.71 -19.09 10.44
CA CYS A 32 10.97 -17.84 10.59
C CYS A 32 9.46 -18.13 10.68
N PRO A 33 8.94 -18.52 11.86
CA PRO A 33 7.52 -18.72 12.04
C PRO A 33 6.78 -17.40 11.87
N ALA A 34 5.52 -17.47 11.42
CA ALA A 34 4.68 -16.29 11.34
C ALA A 34 4.39 -15.74 12.75
N SER A 35 4.55 -14.43 12.89
CA SER A 35 4.20 -13.67 14.10
C SER A 35 2.74 -13.21 14.07
N SER A 36 2.25 -12.69 15.19
CA SER A 36 0.89 -12.12 15.28
C SER A 36 0.82 -10.94 16.25
N CYS A 37 -0.09 -10.01 15.98
CA CYS A 37 -0.39 -8.89 16.86
C CYS A 37 -1.83 -8.37 16.64
N GLY A 38 -2.63 -8.32 17.71
CA GLY A 38 -4.02 -7.89 17.63
C GLY A 38 -4.85 -8.77 16.69
N ASN A 39 -5.50 -8.12 15.72
CA ASN A 39 -6.31 -8.79 14.71
C ASN A 39 -5.49 -9.44 13.58
N ILE A 40 -4.22 -9.06 13.43
CA ILE A 40 -3.35 -9.64 12.40
C ILE A 40 -2.69 -10.90 12.97
N ARG A 41 -3.19 -12.06 12.51
CA ARG A 41 -2.79 -13.38 13.03
C ARG A 41 -1.64 -14.04 12.26
N ASN A 42 -1.32 -13.53 11.07
CA ASN A 42 -0.28 -14.07 10.20
C ASN A 42 0.57 -12.91 9.68
N ILE A 43 1.64 -12.60 10.42
CA ILE A 43 2.70 -11.67 10.01
C ILE A 43 3.88 -12.53 9.59
N SER A 44 4.04 -12.71 8.29
CA SER A 44 5.11 -13.49 7.67
C SER A 44 5.82 -12.67 6.60
N TYR A 45 6.93 -13.22 6.09
CA TYR A 45 7.75 -12.60 5.04
C TYR A 45 6.88 -12.02 3.91
N PRO A 46 7.09 -10.76 3.50
CA PRO A 46 8.23 -9.90 3.84
C PRO A 46 8.11 -9.16 5.17
N PHE A 47 6.92 -9.15 5.77
CA PHE A 47 6.68 -8.40 6.99
C PHE A 47 7.31 -9.07 8.20
N ARG A 48 7.70 -8.24 9.15
CA ARG A 48 8.13 -8.68 10.48
C ARG A 48 7.75 -7.66 11.54
N LEU A 49 7.52 -8.10 12.76
CA LEU A 49 7.46 -7.21 13.91
C LEU A 49 8.86 -6.75 14.30
N LYS A 50 8.96 -5.57 14.92
CA LYS A 50 10.22 -5.09 15.53
C LYS A 50 10.81 -6.07 16.56
N SER A 51 9.96 -6.88 17.20
CA SER A 51 10.34 -7.91 18.16
C SER A 51 10.81 -9.21 17.50
N ASP A 52 10.54 -9.42 16.22
CA ASP A 52 10.98 -10.60 15.49
C ASP A 52 12.48 -10.51 15.20
N SER A 53 13.12 -11.66 15.01
CA SER A 53 14.54 -11.70 14.68
C SER A 53 14.84 -10.98 13.37
N GLU A 54 15.97 -10.27 13.29
CA GLU A 54 16.31 -9.43 12.14
C GLU A 54 16.45 -10.21 10.83
N HIS A 55 16.76 -11.50 10.89
CA HIS A 55 16.85 -12.37 9.71
C HIS A 55 15.47 -12.83 9.20
N CYS A 56 14.41 -12.64 9.97
CA CYS A 56 13.05 -13.03 9.61
C CYS A 56 12.29 -11.82 9.09
N GLY A 57 12.31 -11.63 7.77
CA GLY A 57 11.61 -10.55 7.08
C GLY A 57 12.54 -9.55 6.43
N ASP A 58 11.97 -8.66 5.64
CA ASP A 58 12.71 -7.63 4.92
C ASP A 58 12.74 -6.33 5.77
N PRO A 59 13.92 -5.70 5.96
CA PRO A 59 14.05 -4.46 6.73
C PRO A 59 13.17 -3.30 6.26
N ARG A 60 12.67 -3.35 5.02
CA ARG A 60 11.75 -2.34 4.45
C ARG A 60 10.30 -2.50 4.91
N TYR A 61 9.92 -3.66 5.44
CA TYR A 61 8.54 -4.03 5.78
C TYR A 61 8.37 -4.30 7.29
N ILE A 62 8.95 -3.44 8.12
CA ILE A 62 8.90 -3.56 9.59
C ILE A 62 7.59 -2.99 10.13
N LEU A 63 6.88 -3.80 10.91
CA LEU A 63 5.68 -3.45 11.65
C LEU A 63 5.96 -3.31 13.16
N SER A 64 5.15 -2.53 13.86
CA SER A 64 5.17 -2.41 15.32
C SER A 64 3.90 -3.03 15.92
N CYS A 65 4.00 -3.59 17.12
CA CYS A 65 2.85 -4.03 17.90
C CYS A 65 2.71 -3.11 19.11
N GLU A 66 1.70 -2.25 19.12
CA GLU A 66 1.49 -1.25 20.16
C GLU A 66 0.13 -1.45 20.78
N ASN A 67 0.05 -1.70 22.09
CA ASN A 67 -1.21 -1.93 22.80
C ASN A 67 -2.11 -2.99 22.13
N ASN A 68 -1.51 -4.10 21.68
CA ASN A 68 -2.20 -5.17 20.95
C ASN A 68 -2.82 -4.72 19.60
N GLN A 69 -2.25 -3.68 18.98
CA GLN A 69 -2.63 -3.20 17.66
C GLN A 69 -1.41 -3.20 16.73
N THR A 70 -1.57 -3.77 15.53
CA THR A 70 -0.51 -3.74 14.50
C THR A 70 -0.44 -2.35 13.88
N VAL A 71 0.76 -1.80 13.80
CA VAL A 71 1.04 -0.42 13.37
C VAL A 71 2.12 -0.40 12.29
N LEU A 72 1.87 0.35 11.23
CA LEU A 72 2.86 0.70 10.22
C LEU A 72 3.25 2.18 10.38
N TYR A 73 4.54 2.46 10.34
CA TYR A 73 5.07 3.82 10.23
C TYR A 73 5.54 4.04 8.80
N LEU A 74 4.97 5.01 8.12
CA LEU A 74 5.27 5.31 6.73
C LEU A 74 5.32 6.82 6.54
N ASN A 75 6.41 7.35 5.96
CA ASN A 75 6.61 8.78 5.67
C ASN A 75 6.33 9.70 6.88
N GLY A 76 6.77 9.28 8.07
CA GLY A 76 6.57 10.04 9.33
C GLY A 76 5.17 9.94 9.93
N ALA A 77 4.24 9.27 9.27
CA ALA A 77 2.89 9.05 9.74
C ALA A 77 2.69 7.64 10.32
N ARG A 78 1.69 7.52 11.20
CA ARG A 78 1.35 6.29 11.94
C ARG A 78 0.01 5.74 11.45
N TYR A 79 -0.02 4.47 11.08
CA TYR A 79 -1.21 3.79 10.55
C TYR A 79 -1.54 2.54 11.33
N HIS A 80 -2.83 2.27 11.50
CA HIS A 80 -3.29 0.95 11.95
C HIS A 80 -3.43 0.01 10.78
N VAL A 81 -2.82 -1.16 10.88
CA VAL A 81 -2.95 -2.22 9.89
C VAL A 81 -4.25 -2.97 10.14
N GLN A 82 -5.14 -2.95 9.15
CA GLN A 82 -6.42 -3.66 9.17
C GLN A 82 -6.29 -5.07 8.58
N GLU A 83 -5.49 -5.21 7.53
CA GLU A 83 -5.34 -6.47 6.80
C GLU A 83 -4.00 -6.52 6.05
N ILE A 84 -3.45 -7.72 5.91
CA ILE A 84 -2.32 -8.03 5.02
C ILE A 84 -2.76 -9.18 4.11
N ASN A 85 -2.83 -8.93 2.81
CA ASN A 85 -3.21 -9.91 1.81
C ASN A 85 -1.97 -10.44 1.08
N TYR A 86 -1.64 -11.70 1.32
CA TYR A 86 -0.51 -12.41 0.72
C TYR A 86 -0.85 -13.11 -0.60
N ASN A 87 -2.14 -13.30 -0.90
CA ASN A 87 -2.58 -14.15 -1.99
C ASN A 87 -2.77 -13.38 -3.28
N TYR A 88 -3.52 -12.27 -3.26
CA TYR A 88 -3.89 -11.50 -4.45
C TYR A 88 -3.42 -10.05 -4.32
N ASN A 89 -2.74 -9.55 -5.35
CA ASN A 89 -2.22 -8.19 -5.51
C ASN A 89 -1.21 -7.69 -4.46
N TYR A 90 -0.86 -8.54 -3.49
CA TYR A 90 0.08 -8.26 -2.41
C TYR A 90 -0.24 -6.92 -1.74
N THR A 91 -1.38 -6.82 -1.06
CA THR A 91 -1.84 -5.54 -0.49
C THR A 91 -1.77 -5.51 1.03
N ILE A 92 -1.60 -4.32 1.58
CA ILE A 92 -1.72 -4.01 3.00
C ILE A 92 -2.74 -2.89 3.15
N ARG A 93 -3.76 -3.14 3.97
CA ARG A 93 -4.83 -2.19 4.22
C ARG A 93 -4.58 -1.43 5.51
N LEU A 94 -4.59 -0.10 5.38
CA LEU A 94 -4.20 0.84 6.43
C LEU A 94 -5.35 1.79 6.72
N VAL A 95 -5.53 2.12 8.00
CA VAL A 95 -6.47 3.16 8.44
C VAL A 95 -5.76 4.15 9.37
N TYR A 96 -6.20 5.40 9.32
CA TYR A 96 -5.71 6.41 10.23
C TYR A 96 -6.24 6.18 11.65
N PRO A 97 -5.37 6.20 12.68
CA PRO A 97 -5.77 6.02 14.07
C PRO A 97 -6.84 7.01 14.56
N GLY A 98 -6.80 8.26 14.09
CA GLY A 98 -7.74 9.32 14.52
C GLY A 98 -9.20 9.04 14.16
N ILE A 99 -9.47 8.24 13.13
CA ILE A 99 -10.84 7.92 12.68
C ILE A 99 -11.53 6.96 13.69
N LEU A 100 -10.76 6.20 14.46
CA LEU A 100 -11.26 5.12 15.32
C LEU A 100 -11.67 5.57 16.73
N ASN A 101 -11.37 6.82 17.12
CA ASN A 101 -11.47 7.25 18.52
C ASN A 101 -12.73 8.02 18.90
N ASP A 102 -13.64 8.33 17.97
CA ASP A 102 -14.90 8.96 18.34
C ASP A 102 -16.07 7.99 18.23
N THR A 103 -16.68 7.66 19.36
CA THR A 103 -17.98 6.97 19.46
C THR A 103 -19.14 7.87 19.07
N ASP A 104 -18.90 9.18 19.03
CA ASP A 104 -19.80 10.13 18.40
C ASP A 104 -19.50 10.17 16.89
N SER A 105 -20.49 10.50 16.07
CA SER A 105 -20.42 10.33 14.60
C SER A 105 -19.49 11.30 13.88
N THR A 106 -18.38 11.69 14.50
CA THR A 106 -17.46 12.72 14.05
C THR A 106 -16.35 12.09 13.22
N VAL A 107 -15.90 12.86 12.23
CA VAL A 107 -14.69 12.57 11.47
C VAL A 107 -13.66 13.57 11.96
N ASP A 108 -12.76 13.15 12.84
CA ASP A 108 -11.58 13.95 13.12
C ASP A 108 -10.81 14.16 11.81
N PRO A 109 -10.28 15.38 11.56
CA PRO A 109 -9.67 15.72 10.30
C PRO A 109 -8.53 14.74 10.05
N LEU A 110 -8.58 14.13 8.87
CA LEU A 110 -7.71 13.05 8.43
C LEU A 110 -6.23 13.51 8.60
N TYR A 111 -5.25 12.61 8.49
CA TYR A 111 -3.85 13.04 8.49
C TYR A 111 -3.37 13.28 7.06
N PRO A 112 -2.71 14.41 6.73
CA PRO A 112 -2.22 14.67 5.38
C PRO A 112 -1.15 13.63 5.05
N LEU A 113 -1.44 12.78 4.07
CA LEU A 113 -0.41 11.99 3.41
C LEU A 113 0.26 12.88 2.38
N ASP A 114 1.54 13.15 2.58
CA ASP A 114 2.36 13.77 1.54
C ASP A 114 2.71 12.72 0.48
N PHE A 115 1.87 12.67 -0.55
CA PHE A 115 2.04 11.82 -1.73
C PHE A 115 3.33 12.11 -2.49
N THR A 116 3.91 13.30 -2.34
CA THR A 116 5.12 13.68 -3.08
C THR A 116 6.33 12.84 -2.70
N ASN A 117 6.24 12.11 -1.58
CA ASN A 117 7.31 11.24 -1.10
C ASN A 117 7.15 9.77 -1.47
N ILE A 118 6.04 9.33 -2.12
CA ILE A 118 5.92 7.94 -2.59
C ILE A 118 6.49 7.83 -3.99
N SER A 119 7.74 7.38 -4.09
CA SER A 119 8.45 7.23 -5.35
C SER A 119 8.11 5.91 -6.05
N SER A 120 8.35 5.85 -7.36
CA SER A 120 8.32 4.59 -8.13
C SER A 120 9.42 3.61 -7.70
N GLY A 121 10.21 3.90 -6.67
CA GLY A 121 11.20 3.00 -6.07
C GLY A 121 10.76 2.42 -4.72
N ASP A 122 9.65 2.89 -4.14
CA ASP A 122 9.36 2.66 -2.73
C ASP A 122 8.83 1.25 -2.44
N PRO A 123 9.02 0.75 -1.19
CA PRO A 123 8.56 -0.59 -0.80
C PRO A 123 7.04 -0.73 -0.85
N TYR A 124 6.32 0.38 -0.61
CA TYR A 124 4.87 0.47 -0.65
C TYR A 124 4.46 1.37 -1.81
N TYR A 125 3.52 0.91 -2.62
CA TYR A 125 3.03 1.63 -3.79
C TYR A 125 1.50 1.57 -3.85
N PRO A 126 0.77 2.63 -4.21
CA PRO A 126 -0.69 2.56 -4.26
C PRO A 126 -1.21 1.46 -5.18
N SER A 127 -2.12 0.61 -4.68
CA SER A 127 -2.55 -0.61 -5.39
C SER A 127 -3.37 -0.35 -6.66
N TYR A 128 -3.85 0.88 -6.88
CA TYR A 128 -4.83 1.21 -7.93
C TYR A 128 -4.28 2.06 -9.07
N VAL A 129 -2.97 2.03 -9.35
CA VAL A 129 -2.44 2.76 -10.50
C VAL A 129 -2.68 1.97 -11.79
N TYR A 130 -3.95 1.93 -12.22
CA TYR A 130 -4.34 1.48 -13.55
C TYR A 130 -4.24 2.65 -14.52
N ASN A 131 -3.32 2.51 -15.49
CA ASN A 131 -3.16 3.40 -16.64
C ASN A 131 -2.78 4.85 -16.30
N PHE A 132 -2.26 5.56 -17.30
CA PHE A 132 -1.70 6.91 -17.24
C PHE A 132 -2.65 8.02 -16.72
N ASP A 133 -3.87 7.69 -16.29
CA ASP A 133 -4.76 8.59 -15.59
C ASP A 133 -4.49 8.43 -14.09
N LEU A 134 -3.67 9.34 -13.54
CA LEU A 134 -3.26 9.47 -12.14
C LEU A 134 -4.43 9.72 -11.16
N VAL A 135 -5.47 8.89 -11.18
CA VAL A 135 -6.55 8.94 -10.19
C VAL A 135 -6.21 7.94 -9.10
N LEU A 136 -5.19 8.29 -8.31
CA LEU A 136 -5.12 7.72 -6.97
C LEU A 136 -6.48 7.99 -6.31
N PRO A 137 -7.16 6.99 -5.72
CA PRO A 137 -8.37 7.24 -4.97
C PRO A 137 -7.99 8.02 -3.71
N TYR A 138 -8.02 9.34 -3.81
CA TYR A 138 -7.87 10.23 -2.69
C TYR A 138 -9.15 11.03 -2.47
N VAL A 139 -9.40 11.31 -1.21
CA VAL A 139 -10.41 12.27 -0.76
C VAL A 139 -9.71 13.55 -0.37
N VAL A 140 -10.26 14.68 -0.79
CA VAL A 140 -9.76 16.01 -0.40
C VAL A 140 -10.79 16.66 0.51
N LEU A 141 -10.37 16.99 1.73
CA LEU A 141 -11.16 17.82 2.63
C LEU A 141 -10.96 19.28 2.23
N VAL A 142 -12.05 19.96 1.90
CA VAL A 142 -12.03 21.35 1.43
C VAL A 142 -12.98 22.22 2.21
N ASN A 143 -12.55 23.44 2.49
CA ASN A 143 -13.36 24.49 3.09
C ASN A 143 -13.58 25.60 2.08
N CYS A 144 -14.83 25.96 1.82
CA CYS A 144 -15.21 26.98 0.85
C CYS A 144 -15.90 28.17 1.52
N GLU A 145 -15.66 29.38 1.02
CA GLU A 145 -16.35 30.58 1.49
C GLU A 145 -17.80 30.67 1.02
N LYS A 146 -18.13 29.98 -0.07
CA LYS A 146 -19.46 29.95 -0.70
C LYS A 146 -19.92 28.51 -0.93
N PRO A 147 -21.24 28.27 -1.01
CA PRO A 147 -21.74 26.93 -1.29
C PRO A 147 -21.38 26.53 -2.72
N VAL A 148 -20.88 25.31 -2.88
CA VAL A 148 -20.50 24.74 -4.19
C VAL A 148 -21.65 23.89 -4.73
N ASN A 149 -22.05 24.13 -5.98
CA ASN A 149 -23.07 23.33 -6.67
C ASN A 149 -22.45 22.39 -7.71
N SER A 150 -21.67 21.43 -7.24
CA SER A 150 -21.06 20.38 -8.07
C SER A 150 -21.46 19.00 -7.55
N ARG A 151 -21.38 17.96 -8.39
CA ARG A 151 -21.61 16.57 -7.97
C ARG A 151 -20.39 15.93 -7.32
N ARG A 152 -19.20 16.52 -7.51
CA ARG A 152 -17.94 16.02 -6.94
C ARG A 152 -17.69 16.45 -5.49
N TYR A 153 -18.50 17.39 -4.99
CA TYR A 153 -18.42 17.95 -3.65
C TYR A 153 -19.55 17.34 -2.81
N LEU A 154 -19.19 16.59 -1.78
CA LEU A 154 -20.11 16.06 -0.79
C LEU A 154 -20.08 16.95 0.44
N ASP A 155 -21.23 17.55 0.75
CA ASP A 155 -21.39 18.36 1.94
C ASP A 155 -21.30 17.48 3.19
N ILE A 156 -20.31 17.76 4.03
CA ILE A 156 -20.10 17.05 5.29
C ILE A 156 -20.22 17.97 6.51
N SER A 157 -20.80 19.16 6.33
CA SER A 157 -21.01 20.13 7.40
C SER A 157 -21.81 19.56 8.58
N THR A 158 -22.70 18.58 8.32
CA THR A 158 -23.49 17.88 9.33
C THR A 158 -22.78 16.67 9.95
N CYS A 159 -21.63 16.25 9.39
CA CYS A 159 -20.87 15.09 9.85
C CYS A 159 -19.67 15.46 10.74
N ILE A 160 -19.31 16.75 10.81
CA ILE A 160 -18.17 17.22 11.61
C ILE A 160 -18.70 17.96 12.85
N ASN A 161 -18.13 17.67 14.02
CA ASN A 161 -18.51 18.39 15.24
C ASN A 161 -17.98 19.84 15.17
N SER A 162 -18.88 20.78 15.41
CA SER A 162 -18.76 22.23 15.18
C SER A 162 -17.58 22.97 15.84
N SER A 163 -16.72 22.31 16.61
CA SER A 163 -15.59 22.92 17.31
C SER A 163 -14.43 23.34 16.40
N LEU A 164 -14.34 22.82 15.17
CA LEU A 164 -13.39 23.29 14.15
C LEU A 164 -13.98 24.38 13.25
N SER A 165 -15.30 24.62 13.32
CA SER A 165 -16.01 25.60 12.51
C SER A 165 -15.91 27.00 13.12
N HIS A 166 -14.68 27.47 13.34
CA HIS A 166 -14.41 28.83 13.82
C HIS A 166 -14.75 29.92 12.78
N SER A 167 -15.19 29.51 11.59
CA SER A 167 -15.62 30.38 10.49
C SER A 167 -16.81 29.74 9.78
N LYS A 168 -17.80 30.55 9.37
CA LYS A 168 -18.99 30.16 8.58
C LYS A 168 -18.62 29.61 7.18
N ARG A 169 -17.79 28.58 7.11
CA ARG A 169 -17.27 27.99 5.87
C ARG A 169 -18.01 26.68 5.60
N TYR A 170 -18.26 26.43 4.32
CA TYR A 170 -18.89 25.22 3.84
C TYR A 170 -17.82 24.13 3.69
N THR A 171 -17.97 23.02 4.40
CA THR A 171 -16.98 21.94 4.39
C THR A 171 -17.45 20.80 3.51
N TYR A 172 -16.58 20.38 2.60
CA TYR A 172 -16.87 19.32 1.64
C TYR A 172 -15.77 18.26 1.60
N ILE A 173 -16.15 17.05 1.18
CA ILE A 173 -15.23 16.09 0.58
C ILE A 173 -15.30 16.26 -0.94
N LEU A 174 -14.17 16.58 -1.55
CA LEU A 174 -13.99 16.55 -3.00
C LEU A 174 -13.44 15.17 -3.41
N LEU A 175 -14.18 14.47 -4.27
CA LEU A 175 -13.70 13.28 -4.95
C LEU A 175 -13.19 13.62 -6.35
N GLY A 176 -11.92 13.30 -6.59
CA GLY A 176 -11.27 13.54 -7.87
C GLY A 176 -10.12 14.53 -7.78
N PRO A 177 -9.58 14.95 -8.93
CA PRO A 177 -8.35 15.71 -8.95
C PRO A 177 -8.42 17.02 -8.15
N ILE A 178 -7.33 17.38 -7.46
CA ILE A 178 -7.19 18.69 -6.79
C ILE A 178 -7.39 19.84 -7.79
N TRP A 179 -7.12 19.62 -9.07
CA TRP A 179 -7.34 20.60 -10.14
C TRP A 179 -8.82 20.96 -10.38
N ASP A 180 -9.77 20.17 -9.85
CA ASP A 180 -11.20 20.48 -9.86
C ASP A 180 -11.64 21.36 -8.67
N LEU A 181 -10.69 21.89 -7.91
CA LEU A 181 -10.97 22.78 -6.79
C LEU A 181 -11.62 24.07 -7.31
N GLU A 182 -12.79 24.39 -6.78
CA GLU A 182 -13.54 25.59 -7.13
C GLU A 182 -12.88 26.84 -6.53
N ASP A 183 -13.11 27.97 -7.20
CA ASP A 183 -12.63 29.27 -6.72
C ASP A 183 -13.19 29.55 -5.31
N LEU A 184 -12.34 30.11 -4.43
CA LEU A 184 -12.66 30.40 -3.01
C LEU A 184 -12.83 29.15 -2.12
N CYS A 185 -12.35 27.99 -2.58
CA CYS A 185 -12.14 26.82 -1.74
C CYS A 185 -10.67 26.65 -1.36
N GLN A 186 -10.42 26.25 -0.12
CA GLN A 186 -9.10 25.94 0.41
C GLN A 186 -9.02 24.45 0.73
N VAL A 187 -7.95 23.79 0.29
CA VAL A 187 -7.62 22.43 0.71
C VAL A 187 -7.17 22.48 2.16
N GLU A 188 -7.94 21.84 3.03
CA GLU A 188 -7.50 21.56 4.40
C GLU A 188 -6.59 20.34 4.39
N GLN A 189 -6.95 19.34 3.55
CA GLN A 189 -6.32 18.06 3.67
C GLN A 189 -6.56 17.08 2.51
N ILE A 190 -5.66 16.11 2.35
CA ILE A 190 -5.76 15.05 1.36
C ILE A 190 -5.46 13.71 2.05
N SER A 191 -6.21 12.67 1.70
CA SER A 191 -6.00 11.32 2.23
C SER A 191 -6.29 10.25 1.21
N LEU A 192 -5.52 9.16 1.24
CA LEU A 192 -5.83 7.96 0.50
C LEU A 192 -7.13 7.33 1.00
N THR A 193 -7.84 6.73 0.07
CA THR A 193 -8.98 5.88 0.34
C THR A 193 -8.99 4.74 -0.65
N SER A 194 -9.61 3.61 -0.31
CA SER A 194 -9.97 2.62 -1.32
C SER A 194 -11.36 2.88 -1.91
N TRP A 195 -12.00 4.01 -1.58
CA TRP A 195 -13.36 4.38 -2.05
C TRP A 195 -13.39 4.41 -3.57
N SER A 196 -14.27 3.59 -4.17
CA SER A 196 -14.44 3.57 -5.62
C SER A 196 -15.11 4.87 -6.08
N HIS A 197 -14.41 5.63 -6.92
CA HIS A 197 -14.94 6.83 -7.56
C HIS A 197 -15.86 6.51 -8.77
N GLN A 198 -16.10 5.21 -9.05
CA GLN A 198 -16.80 4.75 -10.24
C GLN A 198 -18.32 5.00 -10.18
N TYR A 199 -18.87 5.42 -9.03
CA TYR A 199 -20.30 5.66 -8.81
C TYR A 199 -20.56 7.07 -8.23
N VAL A 200 -20.17 8.11 -8.98
CA VAL A 200 -20.35 9.53 -8.59
C VAL A 200 -21.83 9.90 -8.35
N ASP A 201 -22.79 9.18 -8.94
CA ASP A 201 -24.22 9.50 -8.74
C ASP A 201 -24.77 9.02 -7.37
N ASP A 202 -24.21 7.95 -6.77
CA ASP A 202 -24.57 7.52 -5.41
C ASP A 202 -23.89 8.37 -4.32
N PHE A 203 -22.83 9.09 -4.69
CA PHE A 203 -22.00 9.86 -3.78
C PHE A 203 -22.74 11.05 -3.14
N ARG A 204 -23.62 11.73 -3.89
CA ARG A 204 -24.27 12.98 -3.45
C ARG A 204 -25.22 12.82 -2.26
N ASN A 205 -25.66 11.59 -2.00
CA ASN A 205 -26.64 11.25 -0.96
C ASN A 205 -26.05 10.35 0.13
N MET A 206 -24.73 10.29 0.25
CA MET A 206 -24.11 9.43 1.25
C MET A 206 -24.34 10.00 2.66
N SER A 207 -24.81 9.15 3.57
CA SER A 207 -24.98 9.53 4.98
C SER A 207 -23.63 9.65 5.68
N CYS A 208 -23.56 10.43 6.78
CA CYS A 208 -22.35 10.55 7.59
C CYS A 208 -21.83 9.18 8.06
N THR A 209 -22.73 8.24 8.38
CA THR A 209 -22.38 6.86 8.73
C THR A 209 -21.68 6.13 7.58
N ASN A 210 -22.18 6.27 6.36
CA ASN A 210 -21.57 5.63 5.19
C ASN A 210 -20.21 6.25 4.86
N ILE A 211 -20.10 7.58 4.93
CA ILE A 211 -18.81 8.29 4.76
C ILE A 211 -17.80 7.77 5.79
N ARG A 212 -18.20 7.72 7.06
CA ARG A 212 -17.36 7.19 8.14
C ARG A 212 -16.95 5.74 7.89
N ASN A 213 -17.86 4.90 7.42
CA ASN A 213 -17.54 3.49 7.11
C ASN A 213 -16.51 3.38 5.97
N GLU A 214 -16.62 4.20 4.93
CA GLU A 214 -15.61 4.24 3.86
C GLU A 214 -14.26 4.74 4.37
N LEU A 215 -14.24 5.75 5.24
CA LEU A 215 -13.01 6.24 5.86
C LEU A 215 -12.38 5.21 6.80
N LEU A 216 -13.20 4.47 7.57
CA LEU A 216 -12.77 3.39 8.45
C LEU A 216 -12.26 2.16 7.68
N ARG A 217 -12.77 1.93 6.46
CA ARG A 217 -12.24 0.90 5.57
C ARG A 217 -10.78 1.16 5.23
N GLY A 218 -10.39 2.43 5.18
CA GLY A 218 -9.02 2.88 4.97
C GLY A 218 -8.60 2.83 3.50
N PHE A 219 -7.33 2.56 3.27
CA PHE A 219 -6.73 2.51 1.94
C PHE A 219 -5.74 1.35 1.80
N GLU A 220 -5.51 0.92 0.56
CA GLU A 220 -4.63 -0.19 0.23
C GLU A 220 -3.35 0.28 -0.46
N LEU A 221 -2.22 -0.17 0.07
CA LEU A 221 -0.93 -0.09 -0.60
C LEU A 221 -0.54 -1.50 -1.04
N SER A 222 0.00 -1.62 -2.24
CA SER A 222 0.68 -2.83 -2.68
C SER A 222 2.11 -2.88 -2.17
N TRP A 223 2.55 -4.08 -1.84
CA TRP A 223 3.88 -4.44 -1.37
C TRP A 223 4.52 -5.53 -2.25
N TYR A 224 4.01 -5.77 -3.47
CA TYR A 224 4.56 -6.77 -4.41
C TYR A 224 6.07 -6.62 -4.63
N ARG A 225 6.59 -5.40 -4.44
CA ARG A 225 8.01 -5.04 -4.55
C ARG A 225 8.95 -5.78 -3.61
N ALA A 226 8.42 -6.41 -2.57
CA ALA A 226 9.15 -7.36 -1.78
C ALA A 226 9.75 -8.51 -2.61
N TYR A 227 9.10 -8.89 -3.72
CA TYR A 227 9.54 -9.97 -4.60
C TYR A 227 10.33 -9.47 -5.83
N CYS A 228 10.41 -8.15 -6.05
CA CYS A 228 11.19 -7.56 -7.14
C CYS A 228 12.70 -7.71 -6.97
N GLY A 229 13.20 -8.00 -5.77
CA GLY A 229 14.64 -8.22 -5.53
C GLY A 229 15.22 -9.41 -6.32
N SER A 230 14.37 -10.26 -6.89
CA SER A 230 14.74 -11.34 -7.79
C SER A 230 14.99 -10.88 -9.25
N CYS A 231 14.57 -9.66 -9.60
CA CYS A 231 14.79 -9.08 -10.92
C CYS A 231 16.22 -8.58 -11.09
N ARG A 232 16.74 -8.57 -12.32
CA ARG A 232 18.07 -8.00 -12.61
C ARG A 232 17.97 -6.47 -12.62
N SER A 233 19.11 -5.80 -12.45
CA SER A 233 19.19 -4.33 -12.33
C SER A 233 18.65 -3.54 -13.54
N TYR A 234 18.38 -4.19 -14.67
CA TYR A 234 17.86 -3.56 -15.89
C TYR A 234 16.42 -3.98 -16.23
N ASP A 235 15.79 -4.83 -15.42
CA ASP A 235 14.44 -5.33 -15.66
C ASP A 235 13.43 -4.43 -14.93
N ASP A 236 12.33 -4.07 -15.59
CA ASP A 236 11.20 -3.44 -14.90
C ASP A 236 10.43 -4.51 -14.14
N CYS A 237 10.11 -4.23 -12.88
CA CYS A 237 9.35 -5.13 -12.04
C CYS A 237 7.92 -4.63 -11.84
N TYR A 238 6.95 -5.44 -12.20
CA TYR A 238 5.53 -5.14 -12.00
C TYR A 238 4.76 -6.39 -11.58
N LEU A 239 3.55 -6.16 -11.07
CA LEU A 239 2.60 -7.22 -10.78
C LEU A 239 1.74 -7.46 -12.03
N ASP A 240 1.75 -8.69 -12.55
CA ASP A 240 0.86 -9.09 -13.63
C ASP A 240 -0.48 -9.55 -13.05
N ASP A 241 -1.55 -8.79 -13.30
CA ASP A 241 -2.89 -9.06 -12.78
C ASP A 241 -3.51 -10.36 -13.34
N GLY A 242 -3.10 -10.78 -14.54
CA GLY A 242 -3.67 -11.95 -15.20
C GLY A 242 -3.20 -13.26 -14.57
N VAL A 243 -1.97 -13.26 -14.04
CA VAL A 243 -1.37 -14.41 -13.35
C VAL A 243 -1.19 -14.20 -11.85
N ASN A 244 -1.40 -12.96 -11.37
CA ASN A 244 -1.24 -12.54 -9.99
C ASN A 244 0.14 -12.93 -9.42
N GLN A 245 1.17 -12.61 -10.21
CA GLN A 245 2.57 -12.89 -9.90
C GLN A 245 3.43 -11.67 -10.25
N VAL A 246 4.55 -11.54 -9.56
CA VAL A 246 5.55 -10.52 -9.86
C VAL A 246 6.35 -10.95 -11.08
N VAL A 247 6.38 -10.10 -12.09
CA VAL A 247 7.06 -10.33 -13.37
C VAL A 247 8.19 -9.31 -13.52
N CYS A 248 9.34 -9.80 -13.98
CA CYS A 248 10.47 -8.98 -14.39
C CYS A 248 10.45 -8.89 -15.93
N ASP A 249 10.26 -7.69 -16.48
CA ASP A 249 10.30 -7.45 -17.92
C ASP A 249 11.64 -6.82 -18.32
N PRO A 250 12.50 -7.56 -19.04
CA PRO A 250 13.80 -7.09 -19.48
C PRO A 250 13.72 -6.09 -20.66
N TYR A 251 12.54 -5.88 -21.26
CA TYR A 251 12.36 -5.04 -22.46
C TYR A 251 11.45 -3.84 -22.26
N ALA A 252 10.93 -3.60 -21.04
CA ALA A 252 9.93 -2.56 -20.79
C ALA A 252 10.32 -1.16 -21.30
N LEU A 253 11.61 -0.78 -21.24
CA LEU A 253 12.10 0.49 -21.79
C LEU A 253 12.06 0.53 -23.33
N VAL A 254 12.35 -0.60 -23.99
CA VAL A 254 12.26 -0.76 -25.45
C VAL A 254 10.79 -0.78 -25.90
N ASP A 255 9.93 -1.48 -25.16
CA ASP A 255 8.50 -1.57 -25.45
C ASP A 255 7.75 -0.26 -25.18
N MET A 256 8.13 0.51 -24.15
CA MET A 256 7.67 1.89 -23.95
C MET A 256 8.04 2.78 -25.14
N LEU A 257 9.30 2.74 -25.58
CA LEU A 257 9.76 3.53 -26.73
C LEU A 257 9.06 3.12 -28.03
N HIS A 258 8.87 1.82 -28.25
CA HIS A 258 8.09 1.28 -29.37
C HIS A 258 6.62 1.68 -29.31
N GLY A 259 6.02 1.69 -28.12
CA GLY A 259 4.64 2.13 -27.88
C GLY A 259 4.44 3.61 -28.16
N ILE A 260 5.34 4.48 -27.68
CA ILE A 260 5.34 5.91 -27.97
C ILE A 260 5.52 6.16 -29.47
N TYR A 261 6.45 5.44 -30.11
CA TYR A 261 6.69 5.55 -31.55
C TYR A 261 5.46 5.15 -32.37
N ARG A 262 4.85 3.98 -32.10
CA ARG A 262 3.62 3.53 -32.77
C ARG A 262 2.47 4.52 -32.59
N ARG A 263 2.27 5.07 -31.39
CA ARG A 263 1.20 6.04 -31.12
C ARG A 263 1.43 7.37 -31.83
N LYS A 264 2.66 7.89 -31.86
CA LYS A 264 3.01 9.07 -32.67
C LYS A 264 2.76 8.84 -34.15
N VAL A 265 3.14 7.67 -34.68
CA VAL A 265 2.88 7.30 -36.07
C VAL A 265 1.37 7.19 -36.35
N SER A 266 0.59 6.56 -35.47
CA SER A 266 -0.88 6.51 -35.58
C SER A 266 -1.53 7.88 -35.52
N MET A 267 -1.04 8.79 -34.67
CA MET A 267 -1.55 10.16 -34.57
C MET A 267 -1.23 10.98 -35.83
N ILE A 268 -0.03 10.83 -36.38
CA ILE A 268 0.38 11.44 -37.66
C ILE A 268 -0.48 10.90 -38.82
N LEU A 269 -0.72 9.58 -38.87
CA LEU A 269 -1.58 8.96 -39.89
C LEU A 269 -3.06 9.36 -39.74
N TYR A 270 -3.53 9.61 -38.52
CA TYR A 270 -4.87 10.12 -38.26
C TYR A 270 -5.01 11.56 -38.73
N ILE A 271 -4.06 12.43 -38.38
CA ILE A 271 -4.02 13.83 -38.82
C ILE A 271 -3.92 13.90 -40.35
N SER A 272 -3.09 13.07 -40.98
CA SER A 272 -2.99 13.04 -42.44
C SER A 272 -4.30 12.60 -43.10
N LYS A 273 -5.00 11.61 -42.54
CA LYS A 273 -6.31 11.17 -43.05
C LYS A 273 -7.41 12.23 -42.88
N SER A 274 -7.38 13.00 -41.79
CA SER A 274 -8.31 14.12 -41.59
C SER A 274 -8.03 15.28 -42.55
N CYS A 275 -6.77 15.66 -42.75
CA CYS A 275 -6.41 16.72 -43.72
C CYS A 275 -6.77 16.37 -45.18
N PHE A 276 -6.76 15.09 -45.56
CA PHE A 276 -7.17 14.66 -46.91
C PHE A 276 -8.69 14.58 -47.10
N LYS A 277 -9.48 14.63 -46.02
CA LYS A 277 -10.96 14.63 -46.08
C LYS A 277 -11.55 16.02 -46.34
N ASP A 278 -10.80 17.08 -46.04
CA ASP A 278 -11.23 18.48 -46.20
C ASP A 278 -10.79 19.11 -47.56
N ILE A 279 -10.18 18.32 -48.46
CA ILE A 279 -9.74 18.76 -49.81
C ILE A 279 -10.58 18.09 -50.91
N ARG A 280 -11.87 17.82 -50.68
CA ARG A 280 -12.75 17.29 -51.73
C ARG A 280 -14.15 17.89 -51.70
#